data_AF-A0A368KY97-F1
#
_entry.id   AF-A0A368KY97-F1
#
_cell.length_a   1.000
_cell.length_b   1.000
_cell.length_c   1.000
_cell.angle_alpha   90.00
_cell.angle_beta   90.00
_cell.angle_gamma   90.00
#
_symmetry.space_group_name_H-M   'P 1'
#
loop_
_entity.id
_entity.type
_entity.pdbx_description
1 polymer ?
#
loop_
_entity_poly.entity_id
_entity_poly.type
_entity_poly.pdbx_seq_one_letter_code
_entity_poly.pdbx_strand_id
1 'polypeptide(L)'
;MIGLTLLVIIIGYPTLLIWVWHTTKVKQGSWIGFILLATPGVLHFWDLPVIYAHHQWICAQEGGLKVFMQPEKTDTVQFDPESYSWAESSAEYVLQKFYPAIKTVEVNNGNSTQGQRNYFTYTVDPASVGGDPNKYKFIKTPINQLSPNLYRIRKRHSPIYEGQRREYLLEKNGHRYASWTELISGWNSGGYITQDWRCEMDTPRMPTHYLVDLLTK
;
A
#
# COMPACT_ATOMS: atom_id res chain seq x y z
N MET A 1 -5.73 9.32 31.73
CA MET A 1 -5.63 8.02 32.46
C MET A 1 -4.31 7.27 32.16
N ILE A 2 -3.17 7.96 32.03
CA ILE A 2 -1.86 7.33 31.73
C ILE A 2 -0.98 7.22 32.99
N GLY A 3 -1.17 8.13 33.96
CA GLY A 3 -0.36 8.17 35.18
C GLY A 3 -0.58 7.01 36.14
N LEU A 4 -1.81 6.48 36.24
CA LEU A 4 -2.14 5.42 37.22
C LEU A 4 -1.68 4.04 36.73
N THR A 5 -1.78 3.77 35.43
CA THR A 5 -1.23 2.57 34.77
C THR A 5 0.30 2.56 34.82
N LEU A 6 0.96 3.70 34.56
CA LEU A 6 2.42 3.81 34.71
C LEU A 6 2.88 3.58 36.15
N LEU A 7 2.14 4.07 37.16
CA LEU A 7 2.52 3.93 38.57
C LEU A 7 2.36 2.48 39.07
N VAL A 8 1.33 1.77 38.61
CA VAL A 8 1.15 0.32 38.87
C VAL A 8 2.28 -0.49 38.23
N ILE A 9 2.70 -0.14 37.01
CA ILE A 9 3.77 -0.84 36.29
C ILE A 9 5.16 -0.49 36.86
N ILE A 10 5.43 0.77 37.24
CA ILE A 10 6.76 1.20 37.67
C ILE A 10 7.02 0.90 39.16
N ILE A 11 6.00 0.92 40.01
CA ILE A 11 6.16 0.72 41.46
C ILE A 11 5.60 -0.64 41.88
N GLY A 12 4.41 -1.00 41.41
CA GLY A 12 3.73 -2.25 41.79
C GLY A 12 4.45 -3.50 41.29
N TYR A 13 4.99 -3.44 40.09
CA TYR A 13 5.68 -4.58 39.48
C TYR A 13 7.03 -4.93 40.14
N PRO A 14 7.98 -3.98 40.39
CA PRO A 14 9.21 -4.32 41.10
C PRO A 14 8.98 -4.69 42.57
N THR A 15 7.99 -4.09 43.24
CA THR A 15 7.65 -4.48 44.62
C THR A 15 7.05 -5.89 44.69
N LEU A 16 6.23 -6.29 43.71
CA LEU A 16 5.76 -7.68 43.56
C LEU A 16 6.92 -8.65 43.27
N LEU A 17 7.85 -8.28 42.39
CA LEU A 17 9.03 -9.11 42.10
C LEU A 17 9.91 -9.33 43.33
N ILE A 18 10.16 -8.27 44.12
CA ILE A 18 10.93 -8.34 45.37
C ILE A 18 10.20 -9.19 46.41
N TRP A 19 8.87 -9.02 46.53
CA TRP A 19 8.07 -9.77 47.50
C TRP A 19 7.98 -11.27 47.15
N VAL A 20 7.78 -11.60 45.88
CA VAL A 20 7.79 -12.99 45.39
C VAL A 20 9.18 -13.62 45.61
N TRP A 21 10.26 -12.89 45.32
CA TRP A 21 11.63 -13.38 45.53
C TRP A 21 11.91 -13.71 47.01
N HIS A 22 11.40 -12.90 47.94
CA HIS A 22 11.60 -13.12 49.38
C HIS A 22 10.69 -14.18 49.99
N THR A 23 9.47 -14.36 49.47
CA THR A 23 8.47 -15.27 50.06
C THR A 23 8.58 -16.70 49.55
N THR A 24 9.14 -16.93 48.36
CA THR A 24 9.25 -18.26 47.77
C THR A 24 10.66 -18.83 47.95
N LYS A 25 10.96 -19.32 49.16
CA LYS A 25 12.15 -20.15 49.38
C LYS A 25 12.01 -21.43 48.52
N VAL A 26 13.02 -21.70 47.67
CA VAL A 26 13.22 -22.95 46.90
C VAL A 26 12.54 -23.01 45.52
N LYS A 27 13.35 -23.13 44.45
CA LYS A 27 13.13 -23.58 43.05
C LYS A 27 11.89 -23.12 42.25
N GLN A 28 10.72 -22.93 42.85
CA GLN A 28 9.48 -22.43 42.22
C GLN A 28 9.42 -20.90 42.16
N GLY A 29 10.08 -20.20 43.09
CA GLY A 29 10.17 -18.73 43.09
C GLY A 29 10.85 -18.12 41.87
N SER A 30 11.79 -18.86 41.28
CA SER A 30 12.44 -18.47 40.02
C SER A 30 11.43 -18.41 38.87
N TRP A 31 10.51 -19.38 38.77
CA TRP A 31 9.48 -19.40 37.72
C TRP A 31 8.49 -18.25 37.86
N ILE A 32 8.05 -17.91 39.07
CA ILE A 32 7.13 -16.79 39.29
C ILE A 32 7.83 -15.46 39.00
N GLY A 33 9.11 -15.31 39.37
CA GLY A 33 9.93 -14.17 39.00
C GLY A 33 10.14 -14.03 37.48
N PHE A 34 10.34 -15.14 36.77
CA PHE A 34 10.42 -15.17 35.30
C PHE A 34 9.09 -14.82 34.63
N ILE A 35 7.97 -15.37 35.11
CA ILE A 35 6.62 -15.02 34.62
C ILE A 35 6.36 -13.54 34.85
N LEU A 36 6.65 -13.06 36.07
CA LEU A 36 6.94 -11.68 36.47
C LEU A 36 7.53 -10.89 35.30
N LEU A 37 8.84 -11.07 35.15
CA LEU A 37 9.73 -10.40 34.20
C LEU A 37 9.26 -10.48 32.74
N ALA A 38 8.62 -11.59 32.34
CA ALA A 38 8.12 -11.81 31.00
C ALA A 38 6.76 -11.14 30.75
N THR A 39 5.96 -10.86 31.79
CA THR A 39 4.58 -10.36 31.65
C THR A 39 4.48 -9.06 30.84
N PRO A 40 5.32 -8.03 31.05
CA PRO A 40 5.27 -6.81 30.24
C PRO A 40 5.55 -7.08 28.77
N GLY A 41 6.51 -7.98 28.46
CA GLY A 41 6.80 -8.39 27.09
C GLY A 41 5.64 -9.16 26.46
N VAL A 42 5.06 -10.11 27.19
CA VAL A 42 3.91 -10.89 26.74
C VAL A 42 2.70 -10.00 26.50
N LEU A 43 2.42 -9.03 27.38
CA LEU A 43 1.35 -8.06 27.20
C LEU A 43 1.62 -7.10 26.03
N HIS A 44 2.88 -6.72 25.82
CA HIS A 44 3.27 -5.85 24.70
C HIS A 44 3.02 -6.52 23.35
N PHE A 45 3.32 -7.82 23.25
CA PHE A 45 3.25 -8.58 22.00
C PHE A 45 1.99 -9.45 21.87
N TRP A 46 1.03 -9.34 22.80
CA TRP A 46 -0.13 -10.22 22.87
C TRP A 46 -1.01 -10.15 21.62
N ASP A 47 -1.10 -8.98 20.99
CA ASP A 47 -1.93 -8.76 19.82
C ASP A 47 -1.25 -9.18 18.50
N LEU A 48 0.09 -9.40 18.49
CA LEU A 48 0.82 -9.76 17.27
C LEU A 48 0.23 -10.99 16.56
N PRO A 49 -0.05 -12.12 17.24
CA PRO A 49 -0.60 -13.29 16.56
C PRO A 49 -2.00 -13.03 16.01
N VAL A 50 -2.81 -12.21 16.69
CA VAL A 50 -4.16 -11.84 16.24
C VAL A 50 -4.08 -10.97 14.99
N ILE A 51 -3.21 -9.94 14.99
CA ILE A 51 -3.00 -9.07 13.84
C ILE A 51 -2.44 -9.87 12.66
N TYR A 52 -1.49 -10.78 12.90
CA TYR A 52 -0.93 -11.63 11.85
C TYR A 52 -1.97 -12.60 11.26
N ALA A 53 -2.75 -13.28 12.09
CA ALA A 53 -3.81 -14.16 11.62
C ALA A 53 -4.88 -13.40 10.83
N HIS A 54 -5.25 -12.20 11.30
CA HIS A 54 -6.16 -11.33 10.57
C HIS A 54 -5.58 -10.86 9.23
N HIS A 55 -4.29 -10.50 9.20
CA HIS A 55 -3.57 -10.14 7.98
C HIS A 55 -3.61 -11.28 6.96
N GLN A 56 -3.25 -12.50 7.35
CA GLN A 56 -3.31 -13.67 6.48
C GLN A 56 -4.72 -13.90 5.92
N TRP A 57 -5.74 -13.78 6.78
CA TRP A 57 -7.13 -13.95 6.37
C TRP A 57 -7.56 -12.92 5.32
N ILE A 58 -7.28 -11.62 5.52
CA ILE A 58 -7.62 -10.59 4.51
C ILE A 58 -6.76 -10.75 3.25
N CYS A 59 -5.47 -11.06 3.37
CA CYS A 59 -4.60 -11.30 2.20
C CYS A 59 -5.14 -12.41 1.29
N ALA A 60 -5.59 -13.53 1.87
CA ALA A 60 -6.20 -14.62 1.11
C ALA A 60 -7.53 -14.21 0.45
N GLN A 61 -8.29 -13.32 1.08
CA GLN A 61 -9.60 -12.89 0.59
C GLN A 61 -9.51 -11.78 -0.45
N GLU A 62 -8.58 -10.84 -0.32
CA GLU A 62 -8.57 -9.58 -1.08
C GLU A 62 -7.28 -9.28 -1.82
N GLY A 63 -6.17 -9.90 -1.42
CA GLY A 63 -4.84 -9.61 -1.95
C GLY A 63 -4.67 -10.01 -3.42
N GLY A 64 -3.76 -9.30 -4.10
CA GLY A 64 -3.35 -9.62 -5.47
C GLY A 64 -4.30 -9.11 -6.55
N LEU A 65 -4.13 -9.65 -7.77
CA LEU A 65 -4.93 -9.28 -8.94
C LEU A 65 -6.26 -10.02 -8.96
N LYS A 66 -7.35 -9.27 -9.13
CA LYS A 66 -8.68 -9.79 -9.42
C LYS A 66 -9.20 -9.20 -10.71
N VAL A 67 -9.63 -10.05 -11.62
CA VAL A 67 -10.26 -9.66 -12.88
C VAL A 67 -11.75 -9.99 -12.79
N PHE A 68 -12.58 -8.96 -12.91
CA PHE A 68 -14.04 -9.08 -12.86
C PHE A 68 -14.63 -9.16 -14.27
N MET A 69 -14.04 -8.42 -15.21
CA MET A 69 -14.42 -8.39 -16.63
C MET A 69 -13.16 -8.27 -17.47
N GLN A 70 -13.10 -9.01 -18.58
CA GLN A 70 -11.99 -8.90 -19.51
C GLN A 70 -12.06 -7.53 -20.22
N PRO A 71 -11.04 -6.67 -20.10
CA PRO A 71 -11.04 -5.41 -20.82
C PRO A 71 -10.69 -5.62 -22.29
N GLU A 72 -11.19 -4.70 -23.11
CA GLU A 72 -10.79 -4.55 -24.51
C GLU A 72 -9.37 -3.98 -24.60
N LYS A 73 -8.63 -4.42 -25.61
CA LYS A 73 -7.30 -3.86 -25.88
C LYS A 73 -7.40 -2.39 -26.26
N THR A 74 -6.48 -1.59 -25.73
CA THR A 74 -6.39 -0.17 -26.01
C THR A 74 -4.92 0.25 -26.06
N ASP A 75 -4.62 1.29 -26.83
CA ASP A 75 -3.31 1.93 -26.82
C ASP A 75 -3.28 3.24 -26.00
N THR A 76 -4.43 3.63 -25.44
CA THR A 76 -4.59 4.85 -24.67
C THR A 76 -5.28 4.56 -23.34
N VAL A 77 -4.69 5.08 -22.26
CA VAL A 77 -5.20 4.91 -20.90
C VAL A 77 -5.20 6.23 -20.14
N GLN A 78 -6.07 6.33 -19.16
CA GLN A 78 -6.13 7.45 -18.25
C GLN A 78 -5.54 7.03 -16.90
N PHE A 79 -4.72 7.88 -16.30
CA PHE A 79 -4.19 7.70 -14.96
C PHE A 79 -4.75 8.78 -14.04
N ASP A 80 -5.36 8.35 -12.93
CA ASP A 80 -5.92 9.23 -11.91
C ASP A 80 -5.09 9.09 -10.61
N PRO A 81 -4.06 9.93 -10.44
CA PRO A 81 -3.18 9.85 -9.29
C PRO A 81 -3.88 10.39 -8.05
N GLU A 82 -3.66 9.72 -6.92
CA GLU A 82 -4.20 10.17 -5.64
C GLU A 82 -3.47 11.41 -5.08
N SER A 83 -2.19 11.58 -5.46
CA SER A 83 -1.42 12.79 -5.20
C SER A 83 -0.79 13.28 -6.49
N TYR A 84 -1.03 14.55 -6.80
CA TYR A 84 -0.61 15.19 -8.05
C TYR A 84 0.92 15.21 -8.24
N SER A 85 1.69 15.14 -7.14
CA SER A 85 3.16 15.11 -7.18
C SER A 85 3.76 13.90 -7.90
N TRP A 86 2.98 12.83 -8.12
CA TRP A 86 3.42 11.60 -8.80
C TRP A 86 2.72 11.37 -10.15
N ALA A 87 1.95 12.36 -10.62
CA ALA A 87 1.15 12.26 -11.84
C ALA A 87 2.02 12.00 -13.09
N GLU A 88 3.09 12.79 -13.23
CA GLU A 88 4.00 12.76 -14.37
C GLU A 88 4.83 11.47 -14.40
N SER A 89 5.51 11.14 -13.30
CA SER A 89 6.32 9.93 -13.19
C SER A 89 5.53 8.63 -13.40
N SER A 90 4.26 8.61 -13.00
CA SER A 90 3.39 7.45 -13.23
C SER A 90 3.06 7.24 -14.71
N ALA A 91 2.82 8.32 -15.46
CA ALA A 91 2.55 8.24 -16.89
C ALA A 91 3.80 7.86 -17.69
N GLU A 92 4.94 8.45 -17.36
CA GLU A 92 6.23 8.09 -17.95
C GLU A 92 6.56 6.62 -17.71
N TYR A 93 6.36 6.10 -16.48
CA TYR A 93 6.56 4.69 -16.17
C TYR A 93 5.71 3.76 -17.05
N VAL A 94 4.42 4.09 -17.24
CA VAL A 94 3.51 3.28 -18.08
C VAL A 94 4.01 3.28 -19.53
N LEU A 95 4.33 4.44 -20.09
CA LEU A 95 4.84 4.53 -21.46
C LEU A 95 6.18 3.81 -21.61
N GLN A 96 7.11 3.97 -20.66
CA GLN A 96 8.41 3.33 -20.68
C GLN A 96 8.31 1.79 -20.70
N LYS A 97 7.36 1.22 -19.96
CA LYS A 97 7.22 -0.24 -19.83
C LYS A 97 6.34 -0.88 -20.89
N PHE A 98 5.34 -0.15 -21.39
CA PHE A 98 4.28 -0.73 -22.22
C PHE A 98 4.26 -0.20 -23.66
N TYR A 99 5.10 0.78 -24.02
CA TYR A 99 5.26 1.16 -25.42
C TYR A 99 5.87 0.03 -26.25
N PRO A 100 5.41 -0.24 -27.48
CA PRO A 100 4.41 0.53 -28.26
C PRO A 100 2.96 0.09 -28.07
N ALA A 101 2.67 -0.86 -27.17
CA ALA A 101 1.31 -1.33 -26.93
C ALA A 101 0.42 -0.24 -26.30
N ILE A 102 0.96 0.53 -25.36
CA ILE A 102 0.39 1.80 -24.88
C ILE A 102 1.20 2.96 -25.48
N LYS A 103 0.53 3.85 -26.20
CA LYS A 103 1.14 5.00 -26.87
C LYS A 103 0.85 6.32 -26.16
N THR A 104 -0.30 6.40 -25.50
CA THR A 104 -0.80 7.65 -24.91
C THR A 104 -1.28 7.42 -23.49
N VAL A 105 -0.88 8.29 -22.57
CA VAL A 105 -1.40 8.31 -21.20
C VAL A 105 -1.96 9.69 -20.89
N GLU A 106 -3.25 9.75 -20.55
CA GLU A 106 -3.90 10.96 -20.08
C GLU A 106 -3.82 11.05 -18.55
N VAL A 107 -3.46 12.20 -18.00
CA VAL A 107 -3.30 12.38 -16.55
C VAL A 107 -3.99 13.63 -16.07
N ASN A 108 -4.63 13.51 -14.91
CA ASN A 108 -5.06 14.65 -14.12
C ASN A 108 -3.90 15.14 -13.24
N ASN A 109 -3.22 16.20 -13.66
CA ASN A 109 -2.15 16.85 -12.91
C ASN A 109 -2.71 18.10 -12.22
N GLY A 110 -3.53 17.88 -11.18
CA GLY A 110 -4.15 18.95 -10.39
C GLY A 110 -3.16 19.70 -9.49
N ASN A 111 -2.14 20.33 -10.05
CA ASN A 111 -1.33 21.27 -9.29
C ASN A 111 -2.15 22.56 -9.11
N SER A 112 -2.84 22.67 -7.98
CA SER A 112 -3.81 23.73 -7.72
C SER A 112 -3.35 24.59 -6.55
N THR A 113 -2.57 25.61 -6.83
CA THR A 113 -2.59 26.84 -6.01
C THR A 113 -3.83 27.70 -6.30
N GLN A 114 -4.68 27.35 -7.29
CA GLN A 114 -5.80 28.19 -7.76
C GLN A 114 -7.13 27.46 -8.11
N GLY A 115 -7.30 26.18 -7.76
CA GLY A 115 -8.54 25.43 -7.99
C GLY A 115 -8.76 24.93 -9.43
N GLN A 116 -7.85 25.22 -10.37
CA GLN A 116 -7.93 24.72 -11.75
C GLN A 116 -7.32 23.32 -11.87
N ARG A 117 -8.10 22.40 -12.45
CA ARG A 117 -7.61 21.07 -12.85
C ARG A 117 -6.89 21.22 -14.18
N ASN A 118 -5.62 20.83 -14.22
CA ASN A 118 -4.84 20.78 -15.45
C ASN A 118 -4.73 19.34 -15.93
N TYR A 119 -5.07 19.11 -17.19
CA TYR A 119 -5.02 17.81 -17.81
C TYR A 119 -3.90 17.78 -18.85
N PHE A 120 -3.18 16.67 -18.92
CA PHE A 120 -2.10 16.49 -19.87
C PHE A 120 -2.18 15.12 -20.52
N THR A 121 -1.78 15.06 -21.79
CA THR A 121 -1.43 13.82 -22.47
C THR A 121 0.08 13.65 -22.46
N TYR A 122 0.53 12.42 -22.24
CA TYR A 122 1.93 12.02 -22.35
C TYR A 122 2.06 11.00 -23.47
N THR A 123 3.10 11.15 -24.28
CA THR A 123 3.45 10.23 -25.37
C THR A 123 4.97 10.04 -25.43
N VAL A 124 5.44 8.96 -26.03
CA VAL A 124 6.88 8.75 -26.27
C VAL A 124 7.32 9.60 -27.47
N ASP A 125 8.41 10.35 -27.32
CA ASP A 125 9.04 11.10 -28.41
C ASP A 125 9.52 10.12 -29.49
N PRO A 126 8.99 10.20 -30.73
CA PRO A 126 9.40 9.33 -31.83
C PRO A 126 10.91 9.35 -32.10
N ALA A 127 11.59 10.47 -31.84
CA ALA A 127 13.04 10.57 -32.02
C ALA A 127 13.84 9.76 -30.99
N SER A 128 13.21 9.38 -29.87
CA SER A 128 13.78 8.49 -28.86
C SER A 128 13.46 7.01 -29.11
N VAL A 129 12.57 6.72 -30.07
CA VAL A 129 12.18 5.36 -30.46
C VAL A 129 13.26 4.78 -31.38
N GLY A 130 13.87 3.66 -30.96
CA GLY A 130 14.98 3.01 -31.67
C GLY A 130 16.19 2.66 -30.79
N GLY A 131 16.17 3.09 -29.51
CA GLY A 131 17.19 2.76 -28.51
C GLY A 131 16.63 2.02 -27.28
N ASP A 132 17.41 2.04 -26.19
CA ASP A 132 17.04 1.48 -24.87
C ASP A 132 15.75 2.13 -24.34
N PRO A 133 14.70 1.36 -23.99
CA PRO A 133 13.46 1.89 -23.39
C PRO A 133 13.69 2.75 -22.15
N ASN A 134 14.79 2.56 -21.41
CA ASN A 134 15.13 3.39 -20.27
C ASN A 134 15.60 4.80 -20.62
N LYS A 135 15.77 5.10 -21.92
CA LYS A 135 16.21 6.40 -22.43
C LYS A 135 15.14 7.10 -23.27
N TYR A 136 13.91 6.59 -23.26
CA TYR A 136 12.79 7.27 -23.91
C TYR A 136 12.61 8.67 -23.34
N LYS A 137 12.32 9.60 -24.24
CA LYS A 137 11.90 10.96 -23.89
C LYS A 137 10.39 11.02 -24.00
N PHE A 138 9.77 11.82 -23.16
CA PHE A 138 8.31 11.94 -23.11
C PHE A 138 7.88 13.35 -23.52
N ILE A 139 6.85 13.41 -24.36
CA ILE A 139 6.22 14.66 -24.79
C ILE A 139 4.98 14.85 -23.92
N LYS A 140 4.92 16.00 -23.24
CA LYS A 140 3.79 16.44 -22.41
C LYS A 140 2.99 17.50 -23.16
N THR A 141 1.71 17.26 -23.39
CA THR A 141 0.83 18.19 -24.11
C THR A 141 -0.40 18.54 -23.26
N PRO A 142 -0.71 19.83 -23.04
CA PRO A 142 -1.89 20.23 -22.28
C PRO A 142 -3.17 19.90 -23.05
N ILE A 143 -4.21 19.46 -22.33
CA ILE A 143 -5.55 19.20 -22.86
C ILE A 143 -6.61 19.86 -21.99
N ASN A 144 -7.74 20.22 -22.59
CA ASN A 144 -8.81 20.96 -21.91
C ASN A 144 -9.68 20.07 -21.00
N GLN A 145 -9.80 18.79 -21.33
CA GLN A 145 -10.55 17.79 -20.57
C GLN A 145 -10.01 16.40 -20.85
N LEU A 146 -10.17 15.49 -19.89
CA LEU A 146 -9.87 14.07 -20.07
C LEU A 146 -10.93 13.41 -20.95
N SER A 147 -10.50 12.45 -21.76
CA SER A 147 -11.37 11.66 -22.61
C SER A 147 -12.31 10.80 -21.74
N PRO A 148 -13.64 10.90 -21.90
CA PRO A 148 -14.60 10.28 -20.97
C PRO A 148 -14.68 8.75 -21.08
N ASN A 149 -14.25 8.17 -22.21
CA ASN A 149 -14.42 6.75 -22.54
C ASN A 149 -13.11 5.94 -22.49
N LEU A 150 -12.11 6.38 -21.73
CA LEU A 150 -10.86 5.64 -21.56
C LEU A 150 -10.91 4.68 -20.37
N TYR A 151 -10.08 3.64 -20.45
CA TYR A 151 -9.75 2.86 -19.26
C TYR A 151 -8.93 3.73 -18.30
N ARG A 152 -9.44 3.88 -17.08
CA ARG A 152 -8.86 4.66 -16.02
C ARG A 152 -8.22 3.76 -14.99
N ILE A 153 -6.94 3.99 -14.73
CA ILE A 153 -6.20 3.40 -13.62
C ILE A 153 -6.22 4.38 -12.46
N ARG A 154 -6.77 3.96 -11.32
CA ARG A 154 -6.89 4.79 -10.12
C ARG A 154 -6.28 4.10 -8.92
N LYS A 155 -5.55 4.86 -8.09
CA LYS A 155 -5.07 4.40 -6.79
C LYS A 155 -6.00 4.88 -5.67
N ARG A 156 -6.24 4.02 -4.67
CA ARG A 156 -6.96 4.36 -3.44
C ARG A 156 -6.22 3.80 -2.23
N HIS A 157 -6.18 4.57 -1.15
CA HIS A 157 -5.86 4.06 0.18
C HIS A 157 -7.12 3.98 1.05
N SER A 158 -7.22 2.93 1.83
CA SER A 158 -8.21 2.83 2.90
C SER A 158 -7.56 2.23 4.14
N PRO A 159 -7.91 2.71 5.35
CA PRO A 159 -7.43 2.08 6.57
C PRO A 159 -8.04 0.67 6.72
N ILE A 160 -7.29 -0.24 7.35
CA ILE A 160 -7.79 -1.52 7.86
C ILE A 160 -7.40 -1.63 9.34
N TYR A 161 -7.92 -2.63 10.04
CA TYR A 161 -7.50 -2.89 11.43
C TYR A 161 -5.98 -3.08 11.49
N GLU A 162 -5.30 -2.27 12.30
CA GLU A 162 -3.84 -2.26 12.46
C GLU A 162 -3.09 -2.27 11.11
N GLY A 163 -3.52 -1.44 10.15
CA GLY A 163 -2.89 -1.40 8.84
C GLY A 163 -3.51 -0.46 7.81
N GLN A 164 -3.09 -0.66 6.57
CA GLN A 164 -3.52 0.10 5.40
C GLN A 164 -3.69 -0.81 4.18
N ARG A 165 -4.72 -0.52 3.40
CA ARG A 165 -5.06 -1.17 2.13
C ARG A 165 -4.78 -0.21 1.00
N ARG A 166 -4.06 -0.67 -0.02
CA ARG A 166 -3.75 0.06 -1.25
C ARG A 166 -4.38 -0.68 -2.42
N GLU A 167 -5.36 -0.06 -3.04
CA GLU A 167 -6.10 -0.65 -4.16
C GLU A 167 -5.77 0.13 -5.44
N TYR A 168 -5.35 -0.60 -6.48
CA TYR A 168 -5.21 -0.10 -7.84
C TYR A 168 -6.37 -0.64 -8.66
N LEU A 169 -7.13 0.24 -9.28
CA LEU A 169 -8.39 -0.08 -9.94
C LEU A 169 -8.29 0.22 -11.42
N LEU A 170 -8.74 -0.71 -12.24
CA LEU A 170 -8.98 -0.52 -13.66
C LEU A 170 -10.49 -0.33 -13.88
N GLU A 171 -10.90 0.86 -14.26
CA GLU A 171 -12.31 1.25 -14.42
C GLU A 171 -12.57 1.87 -15.79
N LYS A 172 -13.75 1.64 -16.37
CA LYS A 172 -14.22 2.35 -17.58
C LYS A 172 -15.73 2.50 -17.48
N ASN A 173 -16.25 3.71 -17.72
CA ASN A 173 -17.68 4.00 -17.71
C ASN A 173 -18.42 3.56 -16.43
N GLY A 174 -17.79 3.71 -15.27
CA GLY A 174 -18.35 3.32 -13.97
C GLY A 174 -18.27 1.83 -13.65
N HIS A 175 -17.77 1.01 -14.58
CA HIS A 175 -17.55 -0.42 -14.38
C HIS A 175 -16.13 -0.71 -13.94
N ARG A 176 -15.95 -1.60 -12.95
CA ARG A 176 -14.66 -2.08 -12.48
C ARG A 176 -14.27 -3.36 -13.23
N TYR A 177 -13.20 -3.30 -14.01
CA TYR A 177 -12.71 -4.43 -14.82
C TYR A 177 -11.74 -5.29 -14.05
N ALA A 178 -10.81 -4.66 -13.33
CA ALA A 178 -9.85 -5.36 -12.50
C ALA A 178 -9.46 -4.51 -11.30
N SER A 179 -8.97 -5.18 -10.26
CA SER A 179 -8.34 -4.55 -9.11
C SER A 179 -7.08 -5.29 -8.73
N TRP A 180 -6.08 -4.55 -8.27
CA TRP A 180 -4.93 -5.12 -7.60
C TRP A 180 -4.84 -4.54 -6.19
N THR A 181 -4.76 -5.39 -5.17
CA THR A 181 -4.79 -4.96 -3.77
C THR A 181 -3.51 -5.37 -3.05
N GLU A 182 -2.82 -4.40 -2.46
CA GLU A 182 -1.77 -4.60 -1.44
C GLU A 182 -2.35 -4.29 -0.07
N LEU A 183 -2.17 -5.21 0.87
CA LEU A 183 -2.49 -4.98 2.27
C LEU A 183 -1.17 -4.95 3.04
N ILE A 184 -1.06 -3.94 3.89
CA ILE A 184 0.07 -3.75 4.79
C ILE A 184 -0.54 -3.68 6.18
N SER A 185 -0.34 -4.72 6.98
CA SER A 185 -0.70 -4.69 8.40
C SER A 185 0.57 -4.50 9.19
N GLY A 186 0.50 -3.84 10.33
CA GLY A 186 1.67 -3.67 11.16
C GLY A 186 1.28 -3.37 12.59
N TRP A 187 2.12 -3.80 13.51
CA TRP A 187 1.89 -3.54 14.91
C TRP A 187 2.51 -2.21 15.30
N ASN A 188 1.68 -1.36 15.90
CA ASN A 188 2.04 0.00 16.28
C ASN A 188 2.26 0.09 17.80
N SER A 189 3.51 0.30 18.21
CA SER A 189 3.85 0.64 19.59
C SER A 189 4.32 2.09 19.63
N GLY A 190 3.55 2.95 20.30
CA GLY A 190 3.97 4.34 20.55
C GLY A 190 4.02 5.24 19.31
N GLY A 191 3.29 4.90 18.24
CA GLY A 191 3.19 5.73 17.03
C GLY A 191 4.15 5.35 15.90
N TYR A 192 5.00 4.33 16.10
CA TYR A 192 5.90 3.79 15.09
C TYR A 192 5.55 2.33 14.76
N ILE A 193 5.40 2.03 13.46
CA ILE A 193 5.26 0.66 12.97
C ILE A 193 6.63 -0.01 13.11
N THR A 194 6.72 -1.01 13.99
CA THR A 194 7.98 -1.71 14.26
C THR A 194 8.10 -3.03 13.50
N GLN A 195 6.97 -3.60 13.10
CA GLN A 195 6.91 -4.80 12.28
C GLN A 195 5.73 -4.68 11.31
N ASP A 196 6.00 -4.69 10.00
CA ASP A 196 4.98 -4.73 8.95
C ASP A 196 4.94 -6.10 8.28
N TRP A 197 3.73 -6.57 8.03
CA TRP A 197 3.43 -7.70 7.17
C TRP A 197 2.76 -7.18 5.91
N ARG A 198 3.19 -7.72 4.78
CA ARG A 198 2.60 -7.46 3.48
C ARG A 198 2.12 -8.78 2.92
N CYS A 199 1.03 -8.75 2.15
CA CYS A 199 0.66 -9.94 1.40
C CYS A 199 1.84 -10.35 0.53
N GLU A 200 2.16 -11.65 0.56
CA GLU A 200 3.22 -12.22 -0.25
C GLU A 200 2.86 -11.98 -1.72
N MET A 201 3.67 -11.18 -2.41
CA MET A 201 3.47 -10.88 -3.82
C MET A 201 4.29 -11.89 -4.62
N ASP A 202 3.62 -12.71 -5.44
CA ASP A 202 4.29 -13.71 -6.28
C ASP A 202 5.34 -13.11 -7.23
N THR A 203 5.36 -11.79 -7.47
CA THR A 203 6.38 -11.16 -8.31
C THR A 203 6.74 -9.72 -7.88
N PRO A 204 7.97 -9.24 -8.17
CA PRO A 204 8.44 -7.90 -7.80
C PRO A 204 7.88 -6.76 -8.68
N ARG A 205 6.81 -7.01 -9.45
CA ARG A 205 6.26 -6.03 -10.40
C ARG A 205 5.40 -4.98 -9.70
N MET A 206 5.46 -3.74 -10.17
CA MET A 206 4.55 -2.69 -9.70
C MET A 206 3.08 -3.05 -10.00
N PRO A 207 2.12 -2.68 -9.14
CA PRO A 207 0.69 -3.00 -9.30
C PRO A 207 0.11 -2.58 -10.65
N THR A 208 0.46 -1.38 -11.10
CA THR A 208 0.06 -0.82 -12.40
C THR A 208 0.45 -1.75 -13.56
N HIS A 209 1.53 -2.52 -13.42
CA HIS A 209 1.98 -3.42 -14.46
C HIS A 209 0.96 -4.52 -14.77
N TYR A 210 0.32 -5.09 -13.74
CA TYR A 210 -0.67 -6.14 -13.92
C TYR A 210 -1.93 -5.61 -14.61
N LEU A 211 -2.36 -4.40 -14.26
CA LEU A 211 -3.56 -3.80 -14.84
C LEU A 211 -3.35 -3.40 -16.31
N VAL A 212 -2.19 -2.85 -16.65
CA VAL A 212 -1.88 -2.48 -18.04
C VAL A 212 -1.59 -3.71 -18.91
N ASP A 213 -1.03 -4.78 -18.34
CA ASP A 213 -0.88 -6.07 -19.04
C ASP A 213 -2.23 -6.59 -19.57
N LEU A 214 -3.32 -6.43 -18.80
CA LEU A 214 -4.67 -6.82 -19.24
C LEU A 214 -5.18 -6.03 -20.46
N LEU A 215 -4.67 -4.82 -20.67
CA LEU A 215 -5.06 -3.95 -21.78
C LEU A 215 -4.24 -4.18 -23.05
N THR A 216 -3.15 -4.93 -22.94
CA THR A 216 -2.15 -5.08 -24.01
C THR A 216 -2.02 -6.52 -24.50
N LYS A 217 -2.20 -7.51 -23.62
CA LYS A 217 -2.17 -8.95 -23.93
C LYS A 217 -3.51 -9.46 -24.39
#